data_AF-A0A9W4UFJ7-F1
#
_entry.id   AF-A0A9W4UFJ7-F1
#
_cell.length_a   1.000
_cell.length_b   1.000
_cell.length_c   1.000
_cell.angle_alpha   90.00
_cell.angle_beta   90.00
_cell.angle_gamma   90.00
#
_symmetry.space_group_name_H-M   'P 1'
#
loop_
_entity.id
_entity.type
_entity.pdbx_description
1 polymer ?
#
loop_
_entity_poly.entity_id
_entity_poly.type
_entity_poly.pdbx_seq_one_letter_code
_entity_poly.pdbx_strand_id
1 'polypeptide(L)'
;MFVPSGSSSRIRKMVQNLKVSDKTAKVDNTAKVDNTAKVDNTAKIDMTNANPQSQSPLFGTVPPEIRNEIFSLAIAEYTQSEQQIEWALRAQVLEETVWSEEAVKPPETYLRDTYYRRPGQEGEKRVDVALLRTCKLIWSETKALPEKAVEIALWFGHNTRAPPRTIRKINDLSVPGHVDRLMQKFENQPSSLTNPVHIYAQMFKIRSAFGSLRRMHQVAPREVTLTLRYTDWWFWENNAAIYPVSSTPFFGTQDIVLPKSVEKVIIEFEHTEMKRQQLEGVIGELYAKRNSWSWDREDGAKLVMKGDGTEDGVREWDWMGPTCFNNRRYTHHGTGDTMKMIVKVVEWVVEKSAEKDV
;
A
#
# COMPACT_ATOMS: atom_id res chain seq x y z
N MET A 1 -0.39 2.59 22.45
CA MET A 1 -1.64 2.61 21.65
C MET A 1 -1.58 3.80 20.69
N PHE A 2 -0.87 3.66 19.57
CA PHE A 2 -0.87 4.61 18.44
C PHE A 2 -0.26 3.85 17.24
N VAL A 3 -1.07 3.54 16.23
CA VAL A 3 -0.61 3.07 14.92
C VAL A 3 -0.61 4.29 14.01
N PRO A 4 0.48 4.66 13.33
CA PRO A 4 0.47 5.78 12.41
C PRO A 4 -0.25 5.37 11.12
N SER A 5 -1.57 5.58 11.08
CA SER A 5 -2.40 5.49 9.89
C SER A 5 -2.45 6.86 9.19
N GLY A 6 -1.50 7.09 8.28
CA GLY A 6 -1.37 8.37 7.56
C GLY A 6 -2.59 8.75 6.72
N SER A 7 -3.35 7.78 6.19
CA SER A 7 -4.55 8.06 5.39
C SER A 7 -5.86 8.07 6.19
N SER A 8 -5.97 7.30 7.28
CA SER A 8 -7.22 7.21 8.04
C SER A 8 -7.44 8.40 9.00
N SER A 9 -6.36 9.01 9.51
CA SER A 9 -6.47 10.14 10.44
C SER A 9 -6.94 11.43 9.76
N ARG A 10 -6.59 11.66 8.49
CA ARG A 10 -7.05 12.82 7.70
C ARG A 10 -8.55 12.77 7.42
N ILE A 11 -9.09 11.59 7.14
CA ILE A 11 -10.52 11.39 6.85
C ILE A 11 -11.39 11.62 8.10
N ARG A 12 -10.95 11.16 9.29
CA ARG A 12 -11.69 11.42 10.54
C ARG A 12 -11.77 12.90 10.91
N LYS A 13 -10.69 13.66 10.66
CA LYS A 13 -10.62 15.09 11.02
C LYS A 13 -11.54 15.95 10.12
N MET A 14 -11.75 15.58 8.86
CA MET A 14 -12.70 16.26 7.98
C MET A 14 -14.17 15.99 8.36
N VAL A 15 -14.52 14.76 8.74
CA VAL A 15 -15.90 14.39 9.10
C VAL A 15 -16.35 15.00 10.44
N GLN A 16 -15.43 15.23 11.38
CA GLN A 16 -15.73 15.90 12.65
C GLN A 16 -16.00 17.41 12.49
N ASN A 17 -15.34 18.07 11.54
CA ASN A 17 -15.53 19.50 11.30
C ASN A 17 -16.84 19.86 10.58
N LEU A 18 -17.54 18.88 10.01
CA LEU A 18 -18.84 19.07 9.36
C LEU A 18 -20.05 18.95 10.31
N LYS A 19 -19.85 18.58 11.59
CA LYS A 19 -20.94 18.35 12.55
C LYS A 19 -21.22 19.49 13.52
N VAL A 20 -20.63 20.67 13.35
CA VAL A 20 -20.88 21.82 14.23
C VAL A 20 -21.28 23.05 13.42
N SER A 21 -22.55 23.11 13.03
CA SER A 21 -23.26 24.34 12.68
C SER A 21 -24.73 24.02 12.42
N ASP A 22 -25.43 23.54 13.45
CA ASP A 22 -26.90 23.50 13.44
C ASP A 22 -27.39 24.55 14.43
N LYS A 23 -27.51 25.79 13.96
CA LYS A 23 -28.25 26.85 14.64
C LYS A 23 -29.36 27.33 13.71
N THR A 24 -30.55 26.94 14.11
CA THR A 24 -31.87 27.33 13.59
C THR A 24 -31.97 28.81 13.23
N ALA A 25 -32.24 29.11 11.96
CA ALA A 25 -32.87 30.35 11.53
C ALA A 25 -34.20 30.01 10.84
N LYS A 26 -35.31 30.46 11.45
CA LYS A 26 -36.64 30.43 10.84
C LYS A 26 -36.63 31.30 9.59
N VAL A 27 -37.04 30.76 8.45
CA VAL A 27 -37.36 31.53 7.25
C VAL A 27 -38.83 31.31 6.92
N ASP A 28 -39.57 32.41 6.83
CA ASP A 28 -40.99 32.48 6.55
C ASP A 28 -41.32 31.90 5.16
N ASN A 29 -42.19 30.89 5.14
CA ASN A 29 -42.71 30.27 3.93
C ASN A 29 -43.95 31.03 3.43
N THR A 30 -43.73 32.08 2.65
CA THR A 30 -44.76 32.64 1.74
C THR A 30 -44.17 32.92 0.37
N ALA A 31 -43.88 31.84 -0.36
CA ALA A 31 -43.84 31.85 -1.82
C ALA A 31 -44.31 30.47 -2.30
N LYS A 32 -45.49 30.43 -2.94
CA LYS A 32 -45.94 29.25 -3.68
C LYS A 32 -44.95 29.02 -4.82
N VAL A 33 -44.12 27.99 -4.69
CA VAL A 33 -43.40 27.41 -5.81
C VAL A 33 -44.19 26.18 -6.22
N ASP A 34 -44.74 26.20 -7.44
CA ASP A 34 -45.44 25.07 -8.05
C ASP A 34 -44.49 23.87 -8.19
N ASN A 35 -44.58 22.93 -7.25
CA ASN A 35 -43.86 21.65 -7.25
C ASN A 35 -44.61 20.59 -8.06
N THR A 36 -45.03 20.91 -9.29
CA THR A 36 -45.72 19.95 -10.19
C THR A 36 -44.84 19.39 -11.30
N ALA A 37 -43.55 19.72 -11.35
CA ALA A 37 -42.62 19.02 -12.22
C ALA A 37 -42.14 17.73 -11.54
N LYS A 38 -42.84 16.61 -11.81
CA LYS A 38 -42.22 15.28 -11.70
C LYS A 38 -41.00 15.28 -12.60
N VAL A 39 -39.80 15.39 -12.02
CA VAL A 39 -38.55 15.17 -12.75
C VAL A 39 -38.50 13.68 -13.09
N ASP A 40 -38.83 13.37 -14.34
CA ASP A 40 -38.73 12.03 -14.88
C ASP A 40 -37.24 11.68 -15.03
N ASN A 41 -36.69 10.98 -14.03
CA ASN A 41 -35.31 10.52 -13.99
C ASN A 41 -35.00 9.41 -15.03
N THR A 42 -35.93 9.12 -15.95
CA THR A 42 -35.74 8.14 -17.04
C THR A 42 -35.38 8.79 -18.39
N ALA A 43 -35.32 10.12 -18.46
CA ALA A 43 -34.90 10.82 -19.68
C ALA A 43 -33.48 10.39 -20.09
N LYS A 44 -33.37 9.85 -21.30
CA LYS A 44 -32.09 9.45 -21.90
C LYS A 44 -31.19 10.68 -21.95
N ILE A 45 -30.09 10.66 -21.18
CA ILE A 45 -29.14 11.76 -21.16
C ILE A 45 -28.47 11.85 -22.54
N ASP A 46 -28.56 13.02 -23.17
CA ASP A 46 -27.87 13.37 -24.40
C ASP A 46 -27.12 14.70 -24.25
N MET A 47 -26.41 15.14 -25.29
CA MET A 47 -25.61 16.37 -25.22
C MET A 47 -26.45 17.65 -25.10
N THR A 48 -27.76 17.58 -25.32
CA THR A 48 -28.68 18.72 -25.30
C THR A 48 -29.38 18.90 -23.96
N ASN A 49 -29.48 17.83 -23.15
CA ASN A 49 -30.07 17.86 -21.80
C ASN A 49 -29.05 17.67 -20.67
N ALA A 50 -27.76 17.44 -20.98
CA ALA A 50 -26.69 17.43 -20.00
C ALA A 50 -26.36 18.85 -19.52
N ASN A 51 -26.28 19.05 -18.20
CA ASN A 51 -25.83 20.32 -17.63
C ASN A 51 -24.42 20.68 -18.13
N PRO A 52 -24.16 21.95 -18.50
CA PRO A 52 -22.81 22.40 -18.84
C PRO A 52 -21.84 22.10 -17.70
N GLN A 53 -20.67 21.55 -18.02
CA GLN A 53 -19.68 21.14 -17.03
C GLN A 53 -19.20 22.29 -16.14
N SER A 54 -19.25 23.54 -16.64
CA SER A 54 -18.94 24.77 -15.90
C SER A 54 -19.91 25.07 -14.75
N GLN A 55 -21.09 24.45 -14.74
CA GLN A 55 -22.06 24.55 -13.64
C GLN A 55 -21.76 23.57 -12.50
N SER A 56 -20.81 22.64 -12.69
CA SER A 56 -20.37 21.76 -11.61
C SER A 56 -19.52 22.55 -10.62
N PRO A 57 -19.86 22.59 -9.31
CA PRO A 57 -19.02 23.24 -8.30
C PRO A 57 -17.60 22.66 -8.26
N LEU A 58 -17.45 21.39 -8.66
CA LEU A 58 -16.15 20.75 -8.79
C LEU A 58 -15.27 21.50 -9.81
N PHE A 59 -15.81 21.89 -10.96
CA PHE A 59 -15.03 22.55 -12.02
C PHE A 59 -15.12 24.07 -12.02
N GLY A 60 -16.22 24.64 -11.49
CA GLY A 60 -16.45 26.08 -11.41
C GLY A 60 -15.95 26.72 -10.12
N THR A 61 -15.67 25.95 -9.06
CA THR A 61 -15.28 26.49 -7.75
C THR A 61 -13.98 25.88 -7.22
N VAL A 62 -13.78 24.56 -7.38
CA VAL A 62 -12.59 23.89 -6.83
C VAL A 62 -11.38 24.05 -7.77
N PRO A 63 -10.24 24.60 -7.30
CA PRO A 63 -9.03 24.70 -8.11
C PRO A 63 -8.54 23.33 -8.59
N PRO A 64 -7.86 23.27 -9.75
CA PRO A 64 -7.35 22.01 -10.30
C PRO A 64 -6.48 21.20 -9.34
N GLU A 65 -5.67 21.85 -8.51
CA GLU A 65 -4.77 21.20 -7.55
C GLU A 65 -5.56 20.42 -6.50
N ILE A 66 -6.60 21.05 -5.94
CA ILE A 66 -7.46 20.42 -4.92
C ILE A 66 -8.33 19.32 -5.55
N ARG A 67 -8.80 19.52 -6.80
CA ARG A 67 -9.48 18.45 -7.53
C ARG A 67 -8.58 17.23 -7.68
N ASN A 68 -7.32 17.42 -8.08
CA ASN A 68 -6.37 16.32 -8.25
C ASN A 68 -6.13 15.57 -6.94
N GLU A 69 -6.09 16.26 -5.79
CA GLU A 69 -6.02 15.61 -4.48
C GLU A 69 -7.27 14.78 -4.19
N ILE A 70 -8.47 15.35 -4.42
CA ILE A 70 -9.75 14.65 -4.25
C ILE A 70 -9.79 13.40 -5.12
N PHE A 71 -9.41 13.52 -6.40
CA PHE A 71 -9.38 12.42 -7.34
C PHE A 71 -8.37 11.34 -6.94
N SER A 72 -7.18 11.75 -6.51
CA SER A 72 -6.15 10.81 -6.04
C SER A 72 -6.61 10.02 -4.81
N LEU A 73 -7.35 10.66 -3.90
CA LEU A 73 -7.92 9.98 -2.72
C LEU A 73 -9.08 9.06 -3.09
N ALA A 74 -9.97 9.51 -3.99
CA ALA A 74 -11.13 8.72 -4.42
C ALA A 74 -10.73 7.46 -5.21
N ILE A 75 -9.58 7.51 -5.88
CA ILE A 75 -9.03 6.43 -6.72
C ILE A 75 -7.89 5.69 -5.98
N ALA A 76 -7.66 5.98 -4.70
CA ALA A 76 -6.64 5.30 -3.92
C ALA A 76 -6.99 3.81 -3.72
N GLU A 77 -5.95 2.97 -3.63
CA GLU A 77 -6.14 1.56 -3.32
C GLU A 77 -6.68 1.37 -1.90
N TYR A 78 -7.67 0.48 -1.78
CA TYR A 78 -8.20 0.05 -0.49
C TYR A 78 -8.42 -1.46 -0.47
N THR A 79 -8.42 -2.01 0.74
CA THR A 79 -8.94 -3.36 1.00
C THR A 79 -10.35 -3.20 1.56
N GLN A 80 -11.34 -3.87 0.99
CA GLN A 80 -12.72 -3.78 1.47
C GLN A 80 -12.81 -4.43 2.86
N SER A 81 -13.25 -3.68 3.86
CA SER A 81 -13.40 -4.19 5.22
C SER A 81 -14.64 -5.08 5.36
N GLU A 82 -14.67 -5.93 6.38
CA GLU A 82 -15.86 -6.75 6.71
C GLU A 82 -17.13 -5.88 6.86
N GLN A 83 -17.02 -4.67 7.41
CA GLN A 83 -18.14 -3.72 7.52
C GLN A 83 -18.58 -3.17 6.16
N GLN A 84 -17.65 -2.88 5.25
CA GLN A 84 -17.99 -2.44 3.89
C GLN A 84 -18.59 -3.58 3.06
N ILE A 85 -18.20 -4.83 3.33
CA ILE A 85 -18.84 -6.01 2.75
C ILE A 85 -20.27 -6.13 3.27
N GLU A 86 -20.48 -6.01 4.58
CA GLU A 86 -21.81 -6.05 5.19
C GLU A 86 -22.72 -4.94 4.66
N TRP A 87 -22.21 -3.71 4.50
CA TRP A 87 -22.96 -2.60 3.90
C TRP A 87 -23.30 -2.86 2.43
N ALA A 88 -22.38 -3.40 1.63
CA ALA A 88 -22.64 -3.74 0.24
C ALA A 88 -23.70 -4.85 0.11
N LEU A 89 -23.64 -5.87 0.97
CA LEU A 89 -24.65 -6.94 1.04
C LEU A 89 -26.02 -6.39 1.47
N ARG A 90 -26.06 -5.49 2.46
CA ARG A 90 -27.31 -4.85 2.90
C ARG A 90 -27.91 -3.92 1.84
N ALA A 91 -27.07 -3.21 1.07
CA ALA A 91 -27.52 -2.38 -0.04
C ALA A 91 -28.12 -3.21 -1.19
N GLN A 92 -27.54 -4.39 -1.50
CA GLN A 92 -28.11 -5.34 -2.45
C GLN A 92 -29.48 -5.88 -2.02
N VAL A 93 -29.73 -6.02 -0.72
CA VAL A 93 -31.04 -6.45 -0.18
C VAL A 93 -32.10 -5.34 -0.27
N LEU A 94 -31.68 -4.07 -0.34
CA LEU A 94 -32.59 -2.92 -0.43
C LEU A 94 -32.94 -2.53 -1.88
N GLU A 95 -32.16 -2.97 -2.87
CA GLU A 95 -32.40 -2.74 -4.29
C GLU A 95 -32.82 -4.05 -4.99
N GLU A 96 -34.00 -4.58 -4.65
CA GLU A 96 -34.69 -5.55 -5.50
C GLU A 96 -35.15 -4.87 -6.79
N THR A 97 -34.28 -4.74 -7.80
CA THR A 97 -34.67 -4.81 -9.23
C THR A 97 -33.45 -4.73 -10.16
N VAL A 98 -33.21 -5.85 -10.86
CA VAL A 98 -32.62 -5.94 -12.21
C VAL A 98 -31.17 -5.45 -12.38
N TRP A 99 -30.19 -6.23 -11.89
CA TRP A 99 -28.97 -6.53 -12.65
C TRP A 99 -28.54 -7.98 -12.35
N SER A 100 -28.08 -8.68 -13.40
CA SER A 100 -27.90 -10.13 -13.53
C SER A 100 -26.97 -10.80 -12.50
N GLU A 101 -27.18 -12.12 -12.35
CA GLU A 101 -26.56 -13.16 -11.50
C GLU A 101 -25.01 -13.27 -11.45
N GLU A 102 -24.24 -12.22 -11.70
CA GLU A 102 -22.86 -12.17 -11.19
C GLU A 102 -22.89 -11.57 -9.78
N ALA A 103 -23.34 -12.38 -8.82
CA ALA A 103 -23.20 -12.07 -7.40
C ALA A 103 -21.75 -11.66 -7.16
N VAL A 104 -21.51 -10.39 -6.85
CA VAL A 104 -20.19 -9.86 -6.48
C VAL A 104 -19.71 -10.68 -5.30
N LYS A 105 -18.88 -11.69 -5.58
CA LYS A 105 -18.32 -12.56 -4.55
C LYS A 105 -17.64 -11.63 -3.55
N PRO A 106 -18.01 -11.65 -2.25
CA PRO A 106 -17.43 -10.76 -1.28
C PRO A 106 -15.91 -10.89 -1.36
N PRO A 107 -15.16 -9.77 -1.42
CA PRO A 107 -13.71 -9.84 -1.48
C PRO A 107 -13.21 -10.71 -0.34
N GLU A 108 -12.41 -11.70 -0.70
CA GLU A 108 -11.74 -12.59 0.22
C GLU A 108 -10.68 -11.75 0.94
N THR A 109 -11.00 -11.26 2.15
CA THR A 109 -9.96 -10.93 3.11
C THR A 109 -9.11 -12.18 3.28
N TYR A 110 -7.80 -12.01 3.33
CA TYR A 110 -6.93 -13.15 3.58
C TYR A 110 -7.24 -13.71 4.96
N LEU A 111 -7.22 -15.04 5.07
CA LEU A 111 -7.34 -15.70 6.36
C LEU A 111 -6.24 -15.21 7.30
N ARG A 112 -6.62 -15.04 8.58
CA ARG A 112 -5.79 -14.39 9.58
C ARG A 112 -4.41 -15.05 9.72
N ASP A 113 -4.40 -16.37 9.65
CA ASP A 113 -3.25 -17.23 9.86
C ASP A 113 -2.41 -17.45 8.59
N THR A 114 -2.64 -16.71 7.51
CA THR A 114 -1.77 -16.82 6.33
C THR A 114 -0.44 -16.10 6.56
N TYR A 115 0.63 -16.56 5.88
CA TYR A 115 1.96 -15.96 5.99
C TYR A 115 2.07 -14.54 5.39
N TYR A 116 1.10 -14.12 4.60
CA TYR A 116 1.13 -12.88 3.83
C TYR A 116 0.14 -11.82 4.32
N ARG A 117 -0.82 -12.18 5.18
CA ARG A 117 -1.74 -11.19 5.76
C ARG A 117 -1.08 -10.38 6.85
N ARG A 118 -1.11 -9.06 6.71
CA ARG A 118 -0.62 -8.09 7.71
C ARG A 118 -1.28 -6.73 7.52
N PRO A 119 -1.10 -5.76 8.44
CA PRO A 119 -1.62 -4.41 8.27
C PRO A 119 -1.17 -3.81 6.93
N GLY A 120 -2.10 -3.26 6.16
CA GLY A 120 -1.87 -2.76 4.81
C GLY A 120 -1.89 -3.84 3.72
N GLN A 121 -1.91 -5.13 4.04
CA GLN A 121 -2.04 -6.25 3.10
C GLN A 121 -3.03 -7.29 3.64
N GLU A 122 -4.24 -6.84 3.96
CA GLU A 122 -5.28 -7.69 4.57
C GLU A 122 -6.07 -8.51 3.55
N GLY A 123 -5.94 -8.20 2.28
CA GLY A 123 -6.69 -8.81 1.19
C GLY A 123 -6.33 -8.15 -0.13
N GLU A 124 -7.07 -8.50 -1.18
CA GLU A 124 -6.89 -7.90 -2.49
C GLU A 124 -7.19 -6.40 -2.47
N LYS A 125 -6.28 -5.63 -3.07
CA LYS A 125 -6.44 -4.21 -3.29
C LYS A 125 -7.41 -3.95 -4.43
N ARG A 126 -8.23 -2.92 -4.25
CA ARG A 126 -9.21 -2.44 -5.21
C ARG A 126 -9.09 -0.94 -5.36
N VAL A 127 -9.44 -0.46 -6.55
CA VAL A 127 -9.58 0.95 -6.88
C VAL A 127 -11.01 1.16 -7.35
N ASP A 128 -11.71 2.15 -6.79
CA ASP A 128 -13.04 2.52 -7.28
C ASP A 128 -12.91 3.37 -8.55
N VAL A 129 -13.54 2.88 -9.63
CA VAL A 129 -13.54 3.54 -10.94
C VAL A 129 -14.86 4.24 -11.25
N ALA A 130 -15.83 4.25 -10.33
CA ALA A 130 -17.10 4.93 -10.53
C ALA A 130 -16.91 6.42 -10.85
N LEU A 131 -15.95 7.08 -10.18
CA LEU A 131 -15.58 8.46 -10.43
C LEU A 131 -15.17 8.70 -11.90
N LEU A 132 -14.43 7.75 -12.50
CA LEU A 132 -13.99 7.84 -13.90
C LEU A 132 -15.17 7.84 -14.88
N ARG A 133 -16.30 7.25 -14.49
CA ARG A 133 -17.49 7.09 -15.32
C ARG A 133 -18.47 8.26 -15.20
N THR A 134 -18.19 9.24 -14.32
CA THR A 134 -19.09 10.37 -14.05
C THR A 134 -19.25 11.31 -15.25
N CYS A 135 -18.15 11.76 -15.86
CA CYS A 135 -18.18 12.60 -17.07
C CYS A 135 -16.86 12.59 -17.85
N LYS A 136 -16.90 13.09 -19.10
CA LYS A 136 -15.73 13.16 -20.00
C LYS A 136 -14.57 13.97 -19.44
N LEU A 137 -14.84 15.06 -18.71
CA LEU A 137 -13.79 15.92 -18.18
C LEU A 137 -13.07 15.23 -17.01
N ILE A 138 -13.83 14.64 -16.08
CA ILE A 138 -13.25 13.81 -15.00
C ILE A 138 -12.43 12.68 -15.61
N TRP A 139 -12.98 11.92 -16.56
CA TRP A 139 -12.23 10.88 -17.26
C TRP A 139 -10.92 11.42 -17.86
N SER A 140 -10.96 12.56 -18.53
CA SER A 140 -9.79 13.13 -19.20
C SER A 140 -8.71 13.57 -18.21
N GLU A 141 -9.09 14.18 -17.07
CA GLU A 141 -8.17 14.59 -16.00
C GLU A 141 -7.62 13.39 -15.21
N THR A 142 -8.40 12.31 -15.04
CA THR A 142 -8.13 11.30 -14.01
C THR A 142 -7.87 9.88 -14.50
N LYS A 143 -8.10 9.54 -15.78
CA LYS A 143 -7.95 8.17 -16.31
C LYS A 143 -6.59 7.52 -16.06
N ALA A 144 -5.53 8.32 -15.86
CA ALA A 144 -4.19 7.84 -15.59
C ALA A 144 -3.90 7.61 -14.09
N LEU A 145 -4.73 8.14 -13.18
CA LEU A 145 -4.54 8.05 -11.74
C LEU A 145 -4.62 6.61 -11.20
N PRO A 146 -5.59 5.75 -11.61
CA PRO A 146 -5.65 4.37 -11.10
C PRO A 146 -4.33 3.63 -11.31
N GLU A 147 -3.72 3.80 -12.49
CA GLU A 147 -2.48 3.12 -12.85
C GLU A 147 -1.27 3.65 -12.06
N LYS A 148 -1.30 4.93 -11.67
CA LYS A 148 -0.25 5.59 -10.88
C LYS A 148 -0.40 5.39 -9.38
N ALA A 149 -1.61 5.12 -8.91
CA ALA A 149 -1.94 4.99 -7.49
C ALA A 149 -1.72 3.57 -6.94
N VAL A 150 -1.54 2.58 -7.82
CA VAL A 150 -1.35 1.18 -7.44
C VAL A 150 0.05 0.94 -6.89
N GLU A 151 0.17 0.28 -5.74
CA GLU A 151 1.42 -0.26 -5.25
C GLU A 151 1.83 -1.52 -6.03
N ILE A 152 3.08 -1.59 -6.46
CA ILE A 152 3.63 -2.79 -7.09
C ILE A 152 4.13 -3.73 -5.99
N ALA A 153 3.26 -4.63 -5.52
CA ALA A 153 3.60 -5.64 -4.52
C ALA A 153 4.21 -6.91 -5.17
N LEU A 154 5.46 -7.22 -4.80
CA LEU A 154 6.23 -8.36 -5.29
C LEU A 154 6.54 -9.35 -4.16
N TRP A 155 6.25 -10.63 -4.37
CA TRP A 155 6.44 -11.66 -3.34
C TRP A 155 7.50 -12.67 -3.78
N PHE A 156 8.56 -12.83 -2.98
CA PHE A 156 9.69 -13.71 -3.26
C PHE A 156 9.88 -14.77 -2.18
N GLY A 157 9.91 -16.04 -2.58
CA GLY A 157 10.09 -17.16 -1.65
C GLY A 157 9.23 -18.35 -2.01
N HIS A 158 8.95 -19.18 -1.00
CA HIS A 158 8.08 -20.32 -1.11
C HIS A 158 6.65 -19.88 -1.47
N ASN A 159 5.97 -20.68 -2.31
CA ASN A 159 4.66 -20.34 -2.87
C ASN A 159 3.56 -20.09 -1.81
N THR A 160 3.68 -20.68 -0.62
CA THR A 160 2.75 -20.44 0.51
C THR A 160 2.94 -19.09 1.20
N ARG A 161 3.98 -18.33 0.82
CA ARG A 161 4.32 -17.02 1.39
C ARG A 161 3.77 -15.86 0.59
N ALA A 162 3.00 -16.14 -0.45
CA ALA A 162 2.35 -15.17 -1.31
C ALA A 162 0.83 -15.43 -1.38
N PRO A 163 0.02 -14.40 -1.66
CA PRO A 163 -1.42 -14.55 -1.84
C PRO A 163 -1.82 -15.53 -2.98
N PRO A 164 -2.99 -16.19 -2.88
CA PRO A 164 -3.41 -17.25 -3.80
C PRO A 164 -3.71 -16.74 -5.21
N ARG A 165 -4.17 -15.50 -5.39
CA ARG A 165 -4.45 -14.90 -6.71
C ARG A 165 -3.20 -14.28 -7.37
N THR A 166 -2.04 -14.86 -7.10
CA THR A 166 -0.81 -14.59 -7.85
C THR A 166 -0.85 -15.40 -9.15
N ILE A 167 -1.07 -14.70 -10.27
CA ILE A 167 -1.35 -15.32 -11.57
C ILE A 167 -0.05 -15.67 -12.30
N ARG A 168 1.00 -14.86 -12.11
CA ARG A 168 2.31 -15.11 -12.72
C ARG A 168 3.30 -15.58 -11.66
N LYS A 169 3.93 -16.71 -11.96
CA LYS A 169 5.05 -17.27 -11.19
C LYS A 169 6.27 -17.34 -12.11
N ILE A 170 7.30 -16.56 -11.79
CA ILE A 170 8.58 -16.58 -12.53
C ILE A 170 9.65 -17.02 -11.55
N ASN A 171 10.13 -18.26 -11.68
CA ASN A 171 11.00 -18.87 -10.67
C ASN A 171 10.35 -18.75 -9.27
N ASP A 172 10.97 -17.98 -8.37
CA ASP A 172 10.49 -17.77 -7.00
C ASP A 172 9.70 -16.47 -6.79
N LEU A 173 9.45 -15.72 -7.86
CA LEU A 173 8.64 -14.51 -7.85
C LEU A 173 7.17 -14.86 -8.06
N SER A 174 6.31 -14.42 -7.14
CA SER A 174 4.86 -14.43 -7.29
C SER A 174 4.34 -13.00 -7.44
N VAL A 175 3.64 -12.74 -8.55
CA VAL A 175 3.10 -11.42 -8.89
C VAL A 175 1.56 -11.47 -8.86
N PRO A 176 0.89 -10.57 -8.10
CA PRO A 176 -0.57 -10.45 -8.15
C PRO A 176 -1.05 -10.17 -9.57
N GLY A 177 -2.21 -10.73 -9.94
CA GLY A 177 -2.71 -10.63 -11.32
C GLY A 177 -2.89 -9.21 -11.86
N HIS A 178 -3.28 -8.25 -11.00
CA HIS A 178 -3.41 -6.85 -11.42
C HIS A 178 -2.06 -6.19 -11.71
N VAL A 179 -1.04 -6.47 -10.89
CA VAL A 179 0.33 -6.00 -11.11
C VAL A 179 0.90 -6.58 -12.40
N ASP A 180 0.70 -7.89 -12.63
CA ASP A 180 1.21 -8.52 -13.84
C ASP A 180 0.57 -7.94 -15.12
N ARG A 181 -0.75 -7.70 -15.11
CA ARG A 181 -1.42 -7.02 -16.22
C ARG A 181 -0.90 -5.60 -16.45
N LEU A 182 -0.64 -4.86 -15.37
CA LEU A 182 -0.06 -3.53 -15.45
C LEU A 182 1.34 -3.57 -16.07
N MET A 183 2.19 -4.50 -15.62
CA MET A 183 3.53 -4.70 -16.16
C MET A 183 3.53 -5.12 -17.64
N GLN A 184 2.61 -5.99 -18.05
CA GLN A 184 2.43 -6.41 -19.45
C GLN A 184 1.96 -5.23 -20.32
N LYS A 185 1.02 -4.41 -19.83
CA LYS A 185 0.54 -3.22 -20.54
C LYS A 185 1.67 -2.27 -20.93
N PHE A 186 2.66 -2.12 -20.06
CA PHE A 186 3.81 -1.24 -20.25
C PHE A 186 5.10 -1.98 -20.65
N GLU A 187 5.03 -3.24 -21.08
CA GLU A 187 6.21 -4.07 -21.37
C GLU A 187 7.13 -3.43 -22.44
N ASN A 188 6.57 -2.72 -23.42
CA ASN A 188 7.35 -2.03 -24.45
C ASN A 188 7.60 -0.53 -24.15
N GLN A 189 7.30 -0.08 -22.93
CA GLN A 189 7.44 1.33 -22.52
C GLN A 189 8.34 1.43 -21.28
N PRO A 190 9.67 1.55 -21.46
CA PRO A 190 10.62 1.61 -20.37
C PRO A 190 10.29 2.75 -19.38
N SER A 191 10.54 2.51 -18.09
CA SER A 191 10.38 3.48 -17.01
C SER A 191 9.01 4.16 -16.91
N SER A 192 7.95 3.53 -17.42
CA SER A 192 6.60 4.11 -17.42
C SER A 192 5.87 3.96 -16.09
N LEU A 193 6.25 2.96 -15.28
CA LEU A 193 5.67 2.68 -13.98
C LEU A 193 6.57 3.22 -12.88
N THR A 194 6.29 4.44 -12.40
CA THR A 194 7.02 5.08 -11.29
C THR A 194 6.41 4.79 -9.91
N ASN A 195 5.49 3.82 -9.86
CA ASN A 195 4.77 3.42 -8.67
C ASN A 195 5.72 2.99 -7.54
N PRO A 196 5.36 3.16 -6.27
CA PRO A 196 6.06 2.53 -5.16
C PRO A 196 6.10 1.01 -5.35
N VAL A 197 7.24 0.41 -5.03
CA VAL A 197 7.41 -1.05 -5.07
C VAL A 197 7.54 -1.57 -3.65
N HIS A 198 6.72 -2.56 -3.30
CA HIS A 198 6.80 -3.26 -2.02
C HIS A 198 7.23 -4.71 -2.25
N ILE A 199 8.41 -5.06 -1.78
CA ILE A 199 8.99 -6.41 -1.81
C ILE A 199 8.73 -7.11 -0.48
N TYR A 200 8.13 -8.29 -0.55
CA TYR A 200 8.07 -9.27 0.52
C TYR A 200 9.00 -10.42 0.15
N ALA A 201 10.07 -10.64 0.93
CA ALA A 201 11.06 -11.65 0.57
C ALA A 201 11.53 -12.44 1.79
N GLN A 202 11.52 -13.78 1.65
CA GLN A 202 12.34 -14.63 2.51
C GLN A 202 13.82 -14.27 2.37
N MET A 203 14.60 -14.32 3.47
CA MET A 203 15.99 -13.80 3.48
C MET A 203 16.85 -14.35 2.33
N PHE A 204 16.71 -15.64 2.02
CA PHE A 204 17.46 -16.30 0.96
C PHE A 204 17.11 -15.85 -0.48
N LYS A 205 16.04 -15.05 -0.63
CA LYS A 205 15.57 -14.50 -1.91
C LYS A 205 15.76 -13.01 -2.06
N ILE A 206 16.26 -12.29 -1.04
CA ILE A 206 16.45 -10.83 -1.11
C ILE A 206 17.29 -10.44 -2.33
N ARG A 207 18.43 -11.12 -2.58
CA ARG A 207 19.27 -10.88 -3.76
C ARG A 207 18.49 -11.09 -5.06
N SER A 208 17.74 -12.18 -5.16
CA SER A 208 16.90 -12.48 -6.33
C SER A 208 15.78 -11.45 -6.53
N ALA A 209 15.26 -10.89 -5.44
CA ALA A 209 14.21 -9.88 -5.46
C ALA A 209 14.68 -8.60 -6.13
N PHE A 210 15.78 -8.02 -5.63
CA PHE A 210 16.35 -6.81 -6.22
C PHE A 210 16.93 -7.06 -7.63
N GLY A 211 17.53 -8.22 -7.87
CA GLY A 211 17.97 -8.60 -9.22
C GLY A 211 16.81 -8.71 -10.22
N SER A 212 15.61 -9.09 -9.76
CA SER A 212 14.41 -9.12 -10.59
C SER A 212 13.83 -7.72 -10.80
N LEU A 213 13.79 -6.89 -9.75
CA LEU A 213 13.38 -5.49 -9.86
C LEU A 213 14.21 -4.75 -10.92
N ARG A 214 15.54 -4.94 -10.92
CA ARG A 214 16.44 -4.34 -11.91
C ARG A 214 16.14 -4.78 -13.36
N ARG A 215 15.61 -6.00 -13.55
CA ARG A 215 15.25 -6.53 -14.88
C ARG A 215 13.87 -6.07 -15.36
N MET A 216 13.03 -5.51 -14.49
CA MET A 216 11.71 -4.97 -14.85
C MET A 216 11.90 -3.57 -15.42
N HIS A 217 12.35 -3.46 -16.69
CA HIS A 217 12.71 -2.19 -17.32
C HIS A 217 11.54 -1.19 -17.45
N GLN A 218 10.29 -1.65 -17.39
CA GLN A 218 9.12 -0.78 -17.36
C GLN A 218 8.88 -0.15 -15.99
N VAL A 219 9.49 -0.68 -14.92
CA VAL A 219 9.31 -0.24 -13.52
C VAL A 219 10.50 0.60 -13.09
N ALA A 220 10.24 1.87 -12.78
CA ALA A 220 11.23 2.85 -12.36
C ALA A 220 10.80 3.50 -11.03
N PRO A 221 10.81 2.74 -9.91
CA PRO A 221 10.28 3.22 -8.65
C PRO A 221 11.20 4.26 -8.05
N ARG A 222 10.63 5.26 -7.36
CA ARG A 222 11.37 6.20 -6.51
C ARG A 222 11.56 5.69 -5.09
N GLU A 223 10.59 4.91 -4.61
CA GLU A 223 10.59 4.29 -3.28
C GLU A 223 10.44 2.77 -3.42
N VAL A 224 11.33 2.04 -2.72
CA VAL A 224 11.26 0.58 -2.59
C VAL A 224 11.17 0.22 -1.12
N THR A 225 10.13 -0.48 -0.72
CA THR A 225 9.99 -1.04 0.63
C THR A 225 10.27 -2.53 0.60
N LEU A 226 11.18 -3.01 1.46
CA LEU A 226 11.38 -4.42 1.74
C LEU A 226 10.81 -4.72 3.12
N THR A 227 9.88 -5.66 3.22
CA THR A 227 9.51 -6.22 4.53
C THR A 227 10.16 -7.57 4.72
N LEU A 228 11.03 -7.65 5.73
CA LEU A 228 11.49 -8.91 6.30
C LEU A 228 10.52 -9.33 7.40
N ARG A 229 9.51 -10.13 7.03
CA ARG A 229 8.47 -10.61 7.94
C ARG A 229 9.07 -11.51 9.01
N TYR A 230 8.41 -11.61 10.17
CA TYR A 230 8.80 -12.54 11.24
C TYR A 230 9.08 -13.96 10.72
N THR A 231 8.24 -14.42 9.80
CA THR A 231 8.31 -15.78 9.24
C THR A 231 9.24 -15.92 8.02
N ASP A 232 9.96 -14.86 7.67
CA ASP A 232 10.91 -14.82 6.56
C ASP A 232 12.37 -14.85 7.03
N TRP A 233 12.58 -14.75 8.35
CA TRP A 233 13.90 -14.88 8.97
C TRP A 233 14.44 -16.31 8.85
N TRP A 234 15.77 -16.45 8.79
CA TRP A 234 16.41 -17.76 8.80
C TRP A 234 16.02 -18.57 10.03
N PHE A 235 15.59 -19.81 9.80
CA PHE A 235 15.25 -20.79 10.85
C PHE A 235 14.24 -20.28 11.89
N TRP A 236 13.36 -19.36 11.51
CA TRP A 236 12.32 -18.82 12.39
C TRP A 236 11.42 -19.92 12.98
N GLU A 237 11.19 -21.01 12.22
CA GLU A 237 10.42 -22.18 12.65
C GLU A 237 10.99 -22.84 13.90
N ASN A 238 12.31 -22.74 14.09
CA ASN A 238 13.06 -23.35 15.19
C ASN A 238 13.33 -22.36 16.33
N ASN A 239 12.72 -21.17 16.30
CA ASN A 239 13.01 -20.08 17.23
C ASN A 239 14.50 -19.69 17.29
N ALA A 240 15.24 -19.85 16.19
CA ALA A 240 16.68 -19.58 16.17
C ALA A 240 16.99 -18.14 16.55
N ALA A 241 18.11 -17.89 17.23
CA ALA A 241 18.54 -16.54 17.56
C ALA A 241 18.76 -15.72 16.27
N ILE A 242 18.36 -14.44 16.29
CA ILE A 242 18.60 -13.50 15.19
C ILE A 242 19.76 -12.53 15.49
N TYR A 243 20.27 -12.55 16.73
CA TYR A 243 21.38 -11.75 17.21
C TYR A 243 22.28 -12.56 18.18
N PRO A 244 23.62 -12.38 18.19
CA PRO A 244 24.39 -11.54 17.26
C PRO A 244 24.22 -12.03 15.82
N VAL A 245 24.28 -11.10 14.86
CA VAL A 245 24.38 -11.52 13.47
C VAL A 245 25.67 -12.32 13.36
N SER A 246 25.63 -13.49 12.71
CA SER A 246 26.84 -14.29 12.53
C SER A 246 27.91 -13.52 11.73
N SER A 247 29.12 -14.05 11.60
CA SER A 247 30.14 -13.43 10.74
C SER A 247 29.71 -13.29 9.26
N THR A 248 28.62 -13.94 8.85
CA THR A 248 27.95 -13.65 7.58
C THR A 248 26.89 -12.55 7.74
N PRO A 249 26.91 -11.49 6.90
CA PRO A 249 25.85 -10.50 6.87
C PRO A 249 24.49 -11.17 6.68
N PHE A 250 23.53 -10.88 7.55
CA PHE A 250 22.20 -11.50 7.50
C PHE A 250 21.46 -11.16 6.18
N PHE A 251 21.78 -10.06 5.52
CA PHE A 251 21.73 -9.92 4.06
C PHE A 251 22.76 -8.88 3.61
N GLY A 252 23.48 -9.13 2.51
CA GLY A 252 24.46 -8.17 1.97
C GLY A 252 23.83 -7.21 0.97
N THR A 253 24.09 -5.91 1.11
CA THR A 253 23.70 -4.88 0.12
C THR A 253 24.77 -4.68 -0.96
N GLN A 254 26.00 -5.14 -0.72
CA GLN A 254 27.19 -4.82 -1.54
C GLN A 254 27.13 -5.37 -2.97
N ASP A 255 26.40 -6.46 -3.19
CA ASP A 255 26.22 -7.07 -4.52
C ASP A 255 24.93 -6.61 -5.22
N ILE A 256 24.17 -5.70 -4.61
CA ILE A 256 22.89 -5.23 -5.13
C ILE A 256 23.06 -3.81 -5.64
N VAL A 257 22.88 -3.66 -6.96
CA VAL A 257 22.84 -2.35 -7.63
C VAL A 257 21.38 -1.98 -7.91
N LEU A 258 20.93 -0.85 -7.37
CA LEU A 258 19.59 -0.31 -7.53
C LEU A 258 19.43 0.45 -8.86
N PRO A 259 18.24 0.43 -9.49
CA PRO A 259 17.94 1.31 -10.61
C PRO A 259 18.15 2.79 -10.27
N LYS A 260 18.61 3.59 -11.22
CA LYS A 260 18.86 5.04 -11.04
C LYS A 260 17.65 5.85 -10.56
N SER A 261 16.43 5.34 -10.78
CA SER A 261 15.19 5.99 -10.33
C SER A 261 15.01 5.92 -8.82
N VAL A 262 15.65 4.96 -8.13
CA VAL A 262 15.43 4.73 -6.71
C VAL A 262 16.09 5.84 -5.90
N GLU A 263 15.28 6.54 -5.12
CA GLU A 263 15.69 7.63 -4.24
C GLU A 263 15.64 7.23 -2.76
N LYS A 264 14.83 6.22 -2.44
CA LYS A 264 14.59 5.77 -1.08
C LYS A 264 14.38 4.26 -1.03
N VAL A 265 15.06 3.62 -0.07
CA VAL A 265 14.80 2.24 0.32
C VAL A 265 14.34 2.22 1.76
N ILE A 266 13.25 1.51 2.04
CA ILE A 266 12.73 1.30 3.39
C ILE A 266 12.86 -0.19 3.69
N ILE A 267 13.42 -0.53 4.84
CA ILE A 267 13.40 -1.91 5.33
C ILE A 267 12.59 -1.98 6.61
N GLU A 268 11.56 -2.83 6.60
CA GLU A 268 10.78 -3.20 7.76
C GLU A 268 11.30 -4.52 8.34
N PHE A 269 11.87 -4.46 9.53
CA PHE A 269 12.31 -5.62 10.28
C PHE A 269 11.21 -6.02 11.25
N GLU A 270 10.44 -7.03 10.89
CA GLU A 270 9.34 -7.53 11.71
C GLU A 270 9.77 -8.75 12.53
N HIS A 271 9.44 -8.75 13.82
CA HIS A 271 9.58 -9.92 14.67
C HIS A 271 8.51 -9.94 15.78
N THR A 272 8.31 -11.06 16.45
CA THR A 272 7.52 -11.12 17.69
C THR A 272 8.16 -10.30 18.82
N GLU A 273 7.34 -9.72 19.69
CA GLU A 273 7.76 -8.98 20.90
C GLU A 273 8.74 -9.78 21.79
N MET A 274 8.62 -11.11 21.84
CA MET A 274 9.54 -11.98 22.59
C MET A 274 11.02 -11.86 22.17
N LYS A 275 11.31 -11.42 20.94
CA LYS A 275 12.70 -11.18 20.48
C LYS A 275 13.05 -9.71 20.35
N ARG A 276 12.34 -8.81 21.04
CA ARG A 276 12.64 -7.36 21.02
C ARG A 276 14.11 -7.06 21.22
N GLN A 277 14.72 -7.59 22.27
CA GLN A 277 16.12 -7.32 22.58
C GLN A 277 17.07 -7.79 21.47
N GLN A 278 16.80 -8.94 20.84
CA GLN A 278 17.61 -9.42 19.72
C GLN A 278 17.40 -8.54 18.48
N LEU A 279 16.17 -8.14 18.19
CA LEU A 279 15.88 -7.22 17.09
C LEU A 279 16.56 -5.87 17.30
N GLU A 280 16.55 -5.34 18.53
CA GLU A 280 17.28 -4.13 18.90
C GLU A 280 18.79 -4.29 18.74
N GLY A 281 19.33 -5.47 19.06
CA GLY A 281 20.73 -5.82 18.77
C GLY A 281 21.05 -5.76 17.27
N VAL A 282 20.18 -6.34 16.41
CA VAL A 282 20.33 -6.27 14.94
C VAL A 282 20.35 -4.81 14.46
N ILE A 283 19.38 -4.00 14.91
CA ILE A 283 19.30 -2.59 14.51
C ILE A 283 20.49 -1.78 15.04
N GLY A 284 20.93 -2.04 16.27
CA GLY A 284 22.12 -1.43 16.85
C GLY A 284 23.39 -1.75 16.06
N GLU A 285 23.55 -3.00 15.61
CA GLU A 285 24.68 -3.40 14.76
C GLU A 285 24.64 -2.73 13.39
N LEU A 286 23.46 -2.57 12.78
CA LEU A 286 23.30 -1.83 11.52
C LEU A 286 23.85 -0.40 11.66
N TYR A 287 23.46 0.33 12.71
CA TYR A 287 23.93 1.71 12.93
C TYR A 287 25.40 1.77 13.33
N ALA A 288 25.89 0.85 14.17
CA ALA A 288 27.29 0.77 14.55
C ALA A 288 28.21 0.55 13.32
N LYS A 289 27.70 -0.11 12.28
CA LYS A 289 28.41 -0.37 11.02
C LYS A 289 27.79 0.37 9.83
N ARG A 290 27.09 1.50 10.03
CA ARG A 290 26.26 2.17 9.00
C ARG A 290 26.98 2.43 7.68
N ASN A 291 28.27 2.74 7.72
CA ASN A 291 29.08 3.00 6.52
C ASN A 291 29.26 1.75 5.64
N SER A 292 29.12 0.56 6.22
CA SER A 292 29.12 -0.72 5.49
C SER A 292 27.75 -1.08 4.91
N TRP A 293 26.69 -0.38 5.33
CA TRP A 293 25.30 -0.61 4.92
C TRP A 293 24.83 0.51 4.00
N SER A 294 25.40 0.54 2.80
CA SER A 294 24.95 1.42 1.70
C SER A 294 24.45 0.58 0.52
N TRP A 295 23.63 1.20 -0.33
CA TRP A 295 23.19 0.62 -1.58
C TRP A 295 23.82 1.36 -2.73
N ASP A 296 24.46 0.64 -3.64
CA ASP A 296 24.94 1.21 -4.88
C ASP A 296 23.78 1.41 -5.86
N ARG A 297 23.86 2.46 -6.68
CA ARG A 297 22.89 2.79 -7.70
C ARG A 297 23.54 2.80 -9.08
N GLU A 298 22.79 2.48 -10.13
CA GLU A 298 23.29 2.35 -11.50
C GLU A 298 24.02 3.59 -12.05
N ASP A 299 23.73 4.78 -11.52
CA ASP A 299 24.36 6.04 -11.91
C ASP A 299 25.59 6.40 -11.05
N GLY A 300 26.03 5.49 -10.17
CA GLY A 300 27.18 5.68 -9.28
C GLY A 300 26.84 6.40 -7.97
N ALA A 301 25.59 6.86 -7.78
CA ALA A 301 25.16 7.37 -6.49
C ALA A 301 25.03 6.24 -5.47
N LYS A 302 25.02 6.61 -4.18
CA LYS A 302 24.78 5.68 -3.07
C LYS A 302 23.54 6.10 -2.28
N LEU A 303 22.81 5.12 -1.77
CA LEU A 303 21.83 5.35 -0.71
C LEU A 303 22.45 4.95 0.62
N VAL A 304 22.40 5.87 1.59
CA VAL A 304 22.97 5.72 2.93
C VAL A 304 21.87 5.73 3.97
N MET A 305 22.12 5.11 5.13
CA MET A 305 21.16 5.09 6.24
C MET A 305 20.81 6.51 6.68
N LYS A 306 19.52 6.74 6.90
CA LYS A 306 18.97 7.97 7.46
C LYS A 306 19.10 7.96 8.99
N GLY A 307 19.42 9.13 9.54
CA GLY A 307 19.66 9.33 10.98
C GLY A 307 21.07 8.92 11.38
N ASP A 308 21.55 9.50 12.49
CA ASP A 308 22.89 9.23 13.01
C ASP A 308 22.95 8.06 13.98
N GLY A 309 21.82 7.69 14.57
CA GLY A 309 21.70 6.54 15.44
C GLY A 309 20.28 5.96 15.44
N THR A 310 20.03 5.10 16.43
CA THR A 310 18.73 4.43 16.55
C THR A 310 17.61 5.35 17.04
N GLU A 311 17.94 6.47 17.69
CA GLU A 311 16.95 7.40 18.27
C GLU A 311 16.24 8.24 17.21
N ASP A 312 16.97 8.64 16.16
CA ASP A 312 16.49 9.53 15.10
C ASP A 312 16.32 8.82 13.75
N GLY A 313 17.01 7.69 13.55
CA GLY A 313 16.98 6.92 12.32
C GLY A 313 15.95 5.79 12.25
N VAL A 314 15.37 5.39 13.39
CA VAL A 314 14.50 4.20 13.47
C VAL A 314 13.09 4.58 13.88
N ARG A 315 12.11 4.13 13.08
CA ARG A 315 10.69 4.19 13.49
C ARG A 315 10.25 2.82 13.99
N GLU A 316 9.36 2.80 14.98
CA GLU A 316 8.76 1.56 15.47
C GLU A 316 7.23 1.63 15.36
N TRP A 317 6.62 0.50 15.03
CA TRP A 317 5.20 0.26 15.22
C TRP A 317 4.95 -1.20 15.57
N ASP A 318 3.76 -1.49 16.10
CA ASP A 318 3.36 -2.84 16.51
C ASP A 318 1.98 -3.23 15.96
N TRP A 319 1.73 -4.53 15.93
CA TRP A 319 0.43 -5.10 15.56
C TRP A 319 0.22 -6.50 16.16
N MET A 320 -1.03 -6.96 16.15
CA MET A 320 -1.39 -8.30 16.66
C MET A 320 -1.42 -9.33 15.54
N GLY A 321 -0.31 -10.03 15.37
CA GLY A 321 -0.16 -11.13 14.41
C GLY A 321 -0.84 -12.42 14.87
N PRO A 322 -0.97 -13.42 13.98
CA PRO A 322 -1.50 -14.73 14.34
C PRO A 322 -0.45 -15.56 15.09
N THR A 323 -0.90 -16.52 15.89
CA THR A 323 -0.03 -17.55 16.51
C THR A 323 0.00 -18.86 15.72
N CYS A 324 -0.85 -18.99 14.71
CA CYS A 324 -0.82 -20.08 13.74
C CYS A 324 -0.44 -19.52 12.37
N PHE A 325 0.30 -20.30 11.59
CA PHE A 325 0.54 -20.00 10.19
C PHE A 325 0.13 -21.18 9.31
N ASN A 326 -0.83 -20.97 8.40
CA ASN A 326 -1.50 -22.00 7.62
C ASN A 326 -1.92 -23.20 8.48
N ASN A 327 -2.71 -22.94 9.52
CA ASN A 327 -3.16 -23.91 10.53
C ASN A 327 -2.04 -24.61 11.34
N ARG A 328 -0.78 -24.20 11.21
CA ARG A 328 0.34 -24.76 11.98
C ARG A 328 0.72 -23.83 13.13
N ARG A 329 0.72 -24.37 14.36
CA ARG A 329 1.31 -23.72 15.53
C ARG A 329 2.74 -24.21 15.73
N TYR A 330 3.62 -23.32 16.17
CA TYR A 330 5.02 -23.63 16.47
C TYR A 330 5.22 -23.66 17.99
N THR A 331 6.20 -24.44 18.46
CA THR A 331 6.40 -24.72 19.90
C THR A 331 6.71 -23.47 20.72
N HIS A 332 7.34 -22.47 20.12
CA HIS A 332 7.63 -21.18 20.74
C HIS A 332 6.48 -20.18 20.64
N HIS A 333 5.34 -20.54 20.05
CA HIS A 333 4.15 -19.68 20.05
C HIS A 333 3.31 -19.93 21.31
N GLY A 334 2.75 -18.87 21.88
CA GLY A 334 1.80 -18.98 23.01
C GLY A 334 0.50 -19.71 22.62
N THR A 335 -0.38 -19.94 23.60
CA THR A 335 -1.66 -20.65 23.40
C THR A 335 -2.78 -19.78 22.83
N GLY A 336 -2.70 -18.46 22.98
CA GLY A 336 -3.69 -17.53 22.44
C GLY A 336 -3.73 -17.50 20.91
N ASP A 337 -4.73 -16.82 20.33
CA ASP A 337 -4.91 -16.71 18.87
C ASP A 337 -4.03 -15.65 18.22
N THR A 338 -3.43 -14.79 19.06
CA THR A 338 -2.69 -13.62 18.62
C THR A 338 -1.41 -13.45 19.39
N MET A 339 -0.38 -12.91 18.74
CA MET A 339 0.87 -12.52 19.38
C MET A 339 1.30 -11.14 18.91
N LYS A 340 1.90 -10.37 19.82
CA LYS A 340 2.37 -9.03 19.52
C LYS A 340 3.58 -9.10 18.60
N MET A 341 3.47 -8.45 17.46
CA MET A 341 4.52 -8.21 16.48
C MET A 341 5.04 -6.80 16.65
N ILE A 342 6.35 -6.65 16.48
CA ILE A 342 7.05 -5.36 16.47
C ILE A 342 7.73 -5.21 15.13
N VAL A 343 7.69 -3.99 14.60
CA VAL A 343 8.31 -3.64 13.32
C VAL A 343 9.22 -2.45 13.54
N LYS A 344 10.52 -2.66 13.36
CA LYS A 344 11.51 -1.58 13.32
C LYS A 344 11.71 -1.20 11.86
N VAL A 345 11.63 0.08 11.53
CA VAL A 345 11.70 0.60 10.17
C VAL A 345 12.94 1.47 10.05
N VAL A 346 13.81 1.12 9.10
CA VAL A 346 15.04 1.84 8.77
C VAL A 346 14.95 2.35 7.34
N GLU A 347 15.39 3.57 7.11
CA GLU A 347 15.36 4.22 5.80
C GLU A 347 16.78 4.43 5.27
N TRP A 348 16.97 4.19 3.97
CA TRP A 348 18.13 4.62 3.20
C TRP A 348 17.68 5.66 2.19
N VAL A 349 18.43 6.74 2.07
CA VAL A 349 18.16 7.85 1.16
C VAL A 349 19.40 8.18 0.36
N VAL A 350 19.22 8.76 -0.83
CA VAL A 350 20.35 9.22 -1.66
C VAL A 350 21.26 10.12 -0.84
N GLU A 351 22.55 9.78 -0.84
CA GLU A 351 23.58 10.63 -0.25
C GLU A 351 23.58 11.97 -0.98
N LYS A 352 23.30 13.05 -0.24
CA LYS A 352 23.45 14.40 -0.80
C LYS A 352 24.95 14.60 -1.05
N SER A 353 25.34 14.74 -2.30
CA SER A 353 26.66 15.24 -2.63
C SER A 353 26.86 16.56 -1.89
N ALA A 354 27.89 16.64 -1.04
CA ALA A 354 28.32 17.91 -0.48
C ALA A 354 28.51 18.88 -1.65
N GLU A 355 27.70 19.93 -1.71
CA GLU A 355 27.98 21.06 -2.58
C GLU A 355 29.41 21.49 -2.22
N LYS A 356 30.34 21.23 -3.13
CA LYS A 356 31.62 21.91 -3.09
C LYS A 356 31.27 23.35 -3.44
N ASP A 357 31.14 24.20 -2.43
CA ASP A 357 31.22 25.63 -2.60
C ASP A 357 32.53 25.91 -3.37
N VAL A 358 32.39 26.31 -4.64
CA VAL A 358 33.49 26.78 -5.50
C VAL A 358 33.46 28.30 -5.50
#